data_AF-A0A494X1Y5-F1
#
_entry.id   AF-A0A494X1Y5-F1
#
_cell.length_a   1.000
_cell.length_b   1.000
_cell.length_c   1.000
_cell.angle_alpha   90.00
_cell.angle_beta   90.00
_cell.angle_gamma   90.00
#
_symmetry.space_group_name_H-M   'P 1'
#
loop_
_entity.id
_entity.type
_entity.pdbx_description
1 polymer ?
#
loop_
_entity_poly.entity_id
_entity_poly.type
_entity_poly.pdbx_seq_one_letter_code
_entity_poly.pdbx_strand_id
1 'polypeptide(L)'
;MSLTKAQIDRSGRIVFHDAALHVWEEGGSGGHDASERWERQFKHEVFARIIQTLNRLGWTCSMPPINELDVKRYGGNVARWAAQRQRFCVKGDLKADLSLTGRHIEFEMFQSVNTPTRPDHEGRYESNKEQAMPYLLRLEMERTRRRIRDYLCNVFTGYTFTEPERNRGFNGVTALEWIQAHYEASRHYDKATGRPRGDEVEYNHRSAERARVVHGQRVWFADYKGRIQAGTAYYNINNMWWVVTDKFGLRNIASFELFTKCPDNLRVKRNGRDRRKRLEAELATAVSTMNFERACTLRDILFQKEMPLFHVWHDEHEMYHCAGFCGYTRDSSKAGKFTADECKGWNSKPNRVIPINNEARNAA
;
A
#
# COMPACT_ATOMS: atom_id res chain seq x y z
N MET A 1 -22.31 33.15 -28.54
CA MET A 1 -23.43 32.23 -28.25
C MET A 1 -23.13 30.90 -28.93
N SER A 2 -22.78 29.88 -28.16
CA SER A 2 -22.31 28.58 -28.67
C SER A 2 -23.52 27.66 -28.91
N LEU A 3 -23.69 27.21 -30.16
CA LEU A 3 -24.65 26.17 -30.56
C LEU A 3 -24.51 24.94 -29.64
N THR A 4 -25.45 24.76 -28.72
CA THR A 4 -25.62 23.51 -27.98
C THR A 4 -26.03 22.44 -29.00
N LYS A 5 -25.08 21.58 -29.37
CA LYS A 5 -25.41 20.29 -29.98
C LYS A 5 -26.45 19.62 -29.09
N ALA A 6 -27.55 19.15 -29.67
CA ALA A 6 -28.55 18.35 -28.95
C ALA A 6 -27.81 17.25 -28.17
N GLN A 7 -27.98 17.26 -26.84
CA GLN A 7 -27.41 16.24 -25.96
C GLN A 7 -28.10 14.91 -26.26
N ILE A 8 -27.35 13.82 -26.15
CA ILE A 8 -27.87 12.48 -26.43
C ILE A 8 -28.45 11.92 -25.14
N ASP A 9 -29.68 11.42 -25.20
CA ASP A 9 -30.34 10.81 -24.06
C ASP A 9 -29.81 9.39 -23.80
N ARG A 10 -28.86 9.29 -22.86
CA ARG A 10 -28.29 8.03 -22.34
C ARG A 10 -27.90 8.22 -20.89
N SER A 11 -28.00 7.14 -20.14
CA SER A 11 -27.61 7.09 -18.73
C SER A 11 -26.44 6.14 -18.52
N GLY A 12 -25.46 6.59 -17.74
CA GLY A 12 -24.26 5.83 -17.47
C GLY A 12 -23.50 6.34 -16.25
N ARG A 13 -22.59 5.52 -15.75
CA ARG A 13 -21.74 5.82 -14.61
C ARG A 13 -20.27 5.75 -15.03
N ILE A 14 -19.55 6.83 -14.80
CA ILE A 14 -18.10 6.91 -14.98
C ILE A 14 -17.43 6.78 -13.62
N VAL A 15 -16.42 5.93 -13.54
CA VAL A 15 -15.61 5.72 -12.33
C VAL A 15 -14.14 5.75 -12.70
N PHE A 16 -13.33 6.42 -11.88
CA PHE A 16 -11.87 6.28 -11.94
C PHE A 16 -11.40 5.24 -10.93
N HIS A 17 -10.51 4.37 -11.38
CA HIS A 17 -9.73 3.47 -10.55
C HIS A 17 -8.23 3.74 -10.82
N ASP A 18 -7.32 3.06 -10.12
CA ASP A 18 -5.84 3.16 -10.23
C ASP A 18 -5.34 3.92 -11.50
N ALA A 19 -5.01 3.23 -12.59
CA ALA A 19 -4.70 3.88 -13.86
C ALA A 19 -5.82 3.68 -14.91
N ALA A 20 -7.07 3.54 -14.48
CA ALA A 20 -8.17 3.18 -15.35
C ALA A 20 -9.37 4.15 -15.28
N LEU A 21 -10.05 4.29 -16.41
CA LEU A 21 -11.37 4.89 -16.53
C LEU A 21 -12.37 3.81 -16.93
N HIS A 22 -13.44 3.67 -16.17
CA HIS A 22 -14.53 2.75 -16.46
C HIS A 22 -15.80 3.51 -16.79
N VAL A 23 -16.51 3.09 -17.83
CA VAL A 23 -17.85 3.56 -18.17
C VAL A 23 -18.80 2.38 -18.12
N TRP A 24 -19.85 2.50 -17.32
CA TRP A 24 -20.90 1.49 -17.15
C TRP A 24 -22.22 2.06 -17.61
N GLU A 25 -22.94 1.34 -18.45
CA GLU A 25 -24.35 1.62 -18.71
C GLU A 25 -25.20 0.42 -18.26
N GLU A 26 -26.46 0.68 -17.93
CA GLU A 26 -27.46 -0.38 -17.73
C GLU A 26 -28.35 -0.38 -18.98
N GLY A 27 -28.31 -1.45 -19.75
CA GLY A 27 -29.08 -1.58 -20.99
C GLY A 27 -29.04 -2.98 -21.58
N GLY A 28 -30.03 -3.31 -22.42
CA GLY A 28 -30.17 -4.62 -23.07
C GLY A 28 -31.25 -5.55 -22.49
N SER A 29 -32.21 -5.05 -21.71
CA SER A 29 -33.38 -5.84 -21.29
C SER A 29 -34.31 -6.11 -22.47
N GLY A 30 -34.14 -7.26 -23.15
CA GLY A 30 -35.02 -7.61 -24.27
C GLY A 30 -34.65 -8.85 -25.10
N GLY A 31 -33.84 -9.77 -24.55
CA GLY A 31 -33.34 -10.92 -25.31
C GLY A 31 -32.11 -10.60 -26.18
N HIS A 32 -31.61 -11.60 -26.91
CA HIS A 32 -30.32 -11.53 -27.61
C HIS A 32 -30.23 -10.40 -28.65
N ASP A 33 -31.23 -10.28 -29.54
CA ASP A 33 -31.22 -9.28 -30.61
C ASP A 33 -31.28 -7.84 -30.11
N ALA A 34 -32.02 -7.60 -29.02
CA ALA A 34 -32.09 -6.29 -28.39
C ALA A 34 -30.75 -5.92 -27.74
N SER A 35 -30.10 -6.89 -27.08
CA SER A 35 -28.76 -6.71 -26.50
C SER A 35 -27.72 -6.42 -27.58
N GLU A 36 -27.74 -7.13 -28.72
CA GLU A 36 -26.82 -6.87 -29.82
C GLU A 36 -26.99 -5.46 -30.41
N ARG A 37 -28.23 -5.03 -30.66
CA ARG A 37 -28.52 -3.68 -31.18
C ARG A 37 -28.04 -2.61 -30.21
N TRP A 38 -28.31 -2.82 -28.92
CA TRP A 38 -27.87 -1.93 -27.86
C TRP A 38 -26.34 -1.83 -27.79
N GLU A 39 -25.62 -2.96 -27.82
CA GLU A 39 -24.14 -2.96 -27.81
C GLU A 39 -23.54 -2.26 -29.03
N ARG A 40 -24.14 -2.44 -30.22
CA ARG A 40 -23.72 -1.72 -31.44
C ARG A 40 -23.90 -0.21 -31.27
N GLN A 41 -25.01 0.21 -30.68
CA GLN A 41 -25.27 1.62 -30.39
C GLN A 41 -24.28 2.16 -29.34
N PHE A 42 -24.03 1.42 -28.25
CA PHE A 42 -23.07 1.80 -27.20
C PHE A 42 -21.66 1.97 -27.77
N LYS A 43 -21.24 1.07 -28.67
CA LYS A 43 -19.98 1.20 -29.41
C LYS A 43 -19.93 2.45 -30.30
N HIS A 44 -21.00 2.72 -31.05
CA HIS A 44 -21.03 3.85 -31.99
C HIS A 44 -21.12 5.21 -31.26
N GLU A 45 -21.91 5.27 -30.20
CA GLU A 45 -22.20 6.51 -29.49
C GLU A 45 -21.11 6.83 -28.48
N VAL A 46 -20.69 5.86 -27.66
CA VAL A 46 -19.79 6.10 -26.53
C VAL A 46 -18.36 5.72 -26.85
N PHE A 47 -18.10 4.47 -27.26
CA PHE A 47 -16.74 3.99 -27.52
C PHE A 47 -16.03 4.78 -28.63
N ALA A 48 -16.71 5.06 -29.74
CA ALA A 48 -16.16 5.88 -30.82
C ALA A 48 -15.85 7.32 -30.39
N ARG A 49 -16.63 7.89 -29.45
CA ARG A 49 -16.39 9.23 -28.90
C ARG A 49 -15.21 9.28 -27.96
N ILE A 50 -14.97 8.22 -27.20
CA ILE A 50 -13.75 8.08 -26.40
C ILE A 50 -12.54 8.07 -27.33
N ILE A 51 -12.56 7.27 -28.40
CA ILE A 51 -11.49 7.26 -29.42
C ILE A 51 -11.30 8.65 -30.05
N GLN A 52 -12.38 9.33 -30.41
CA GLN A 52 -12.29 10.68 -30.97
C GLN A 52 -11.65 11.67 -29.99
N THR A 53 -12.00 11.56 -28.71
CA THR A 53 -11.44 12.42 -27.65
C THR A 53 -9.96 12.11 -27.44
N LEU A 54 -9.58 10.83 -27.42
CA LEU A 54 -8.18 10.39 -27.35
C LEU A 54 -7.36 10.95 -28.52
N ASN A 55 -7.84 10.81 -29.75
CA ASN A 55 -7.18 11.35 -30.93
C ASN A 55 -7.00 12.88 -30.85
N ARG A 56 -8.01 13.62 -30.37
CA ARG A 56 -7.89 15.09 -30.14
C ARG A 56 -6.89 15.44 -29.05
N LEU A 57 -6.71 14.57 -28.07
CA LEU A 57 -5.69 14.73 -27.04
C LEU A 57 -4.30 14.31 -27.53
N GLY A 58 -4.15 13.84 -28.78
CA GLY A 58 -2.88 13.43 -29.36
C GLY A 58 -2.49 11.98 -29.05
N TRP A 59 -3.44 11.13 -28.68
CA TRP A 59 -3.24 9.69 -28.63
C TRP A 59 -3.40 9.06 -30.01
N THR A 60 -2.60 8.05 -30.30
CA THR A 60 -2.78 7.18 -31.46
C THR A 60 -3.52 5.93 -31.01
N CYS A 61 -4.73 5.70 -31.54
CA CYS A 61 -5.53 4.52 -31.24
C CYS A 61 -5.56 3.54 -32.42
N SER A 62 -4.96 2.36 -32.28
CA SER A 62 -4.94 1.31 -33.29
C SER A 62 -5.78 0.10 -32.88
N MET A 63 -6.38 -0.58 -33.86
CA MET A 63 -7.03 -1.87 -33.60
C MET A 63 -5.95 -2.96 -33.52
N PRO A 64 -6.02 -3.87 -32.53
CA PRO A 64 -5.08 -4.99 -32.49
C PRO A 64 -5.26 -5.89 -33.72
N PRO A 65 -4.19 -6.58 -34.16
CA PRO A 65 -4.29 -7.54 -35.25
C PRO A 65 -5.24 -8.69 -34.86
N ILE A 66 -5.93 -9.23 -35.86
CA ILE A 66 -6.80 -10.40 -35.64
C ILE A 66 -5.90 -11.60 -35.38
N ASN A 67 -6.04 -12.21 -34.22
CA ASN A 67 -5.25 -13.38 -33.82
C ASN A 67 -5.69 -14.62 -34.60
N GLU A 68 -4.76 -15.23 -35.36
CA GLU A 68 -5.02 -16.43 -36.16
C GLU A 68 -5.44 -17.63 -35.32
N LEU A 69 -4.96 -17.73 -34.07
CA LEU A 69 -5.36 -18.81 -33.16
C LEU A 69 -6.85 -18.68 -32.78
N ASP A 70 -7.34 -17.46 -32.59
CA ASP A 70 -8.74 -17.21 -32.27
C ASP A 70 -9.64 -17.47 -33.48
N VAL A 71 -9.15 -17.18 -34.69
CA VAL A 71 -9.83 -17.53 -35.95
C VAL A 71 -10.00 -19.05 -36.04
N LYS A 72 -8.96 -19.83 -35.73
CA LYS A 72 -9.01 -21.30 -35.76
C LYS A 72 -9.92 -21.89 -34.67
N ARG A 73 -9.95 -21.30 -33.48
CA ARG A 73 -10.67 -21.84 -32.32
C ARG A 73 -12.15 -21.44 -32.28
N TYR A 74 -12.48 -20.21 -32.67
CA TYR A 74 -13.81 -19.63 -32.50
C TYR A 74 -14.46 -19.17 -33.81
N GLY A 75 -13.71 -19.20 -34.92
CA GLY A 75 -14.14 -18.73 -36.23
C GLY A 75 -13.80 -17.26 -36.50
N GLY A 76 -13.61 -16.93 -37.78
CA GLY A 76 -13.12 -15.61 -38.21
C GLY A 76 -14.02 -14.43 -37.83
N ASN A 77 -15.34 -14.64 -37.76
CA ASN A 77 -16.29 -13.60 -37.37
C ASN A 77 -16.15 -13.22 -35.89
N VAL A 78 -15.99 -14.20 -35.00
CA VAL A 78 -15.81 -13.97 -33.56
C VAL A 78 -14.49 -13.27 -33.29
N ALA A 79 -13.40 -13.74 -33.90
CA ALA A 79 -12.08 -13.12 -33.75
C ALA A 79 -12.05 -11.67 -34.25
N ARG A 80 -12.70 -11.39 -35.40
CA ARG A 80 -12.84 -10.02 -35.92
C ARG A 80 -13.67 -9.15 -34.98
N TRP A 81 -14.78 -9.66 -34.47
CA TRP A 81 -15.66 -8.93 -33.56
C TRP A 81 -14.96 -8.58 -32.24
N ALA A 82 -14.16 -9.50 -31.69
CA ALA A 82 -13.32 -9.26 -30.51
C ALA A 82 -12.29 -8.15 -30.77
N ALA A 83 -11.54 -8.23 -31.86
CA ALA A 83 -10.54 -7.20 -32.22
C ALA A 83 -11.18 -5.81 -32.38
N GLN A 84 -12.38 -5.73 -32.97
CA GLN A 84 -13.07 -4.45 -33.16
C GLN A 84 -13.51 -3.76 -31.86
N ARG A 85 -13.60 -4.48 -30.74
CA ARG A 85 -13.95 -3.97 -29.41
C ARG A 85 -12.75 -3.48 -28.62
N GLN A 86 -11.55 -3.66 -29.15
CA GLN A 86 -10.31 -3.30 -28.48
C GLN A 86 -9.54 -2.25 -29.28
N ARG A 87 -8.87 -1.34 -28.59
CA ARG A 87 -7.85 -0.47 -29.17
C ARG A 87 -6.62 -0.49 -28.28
N PHE A 88 -5.47 -0.50 -28.92
CA PHE A 88 -4.22 -0.18 -28.29
C PHE A 88 -3.93 1.30 -28.52
N CYS A 89 -3.67 2.04 -27.45
CA CYS A 89 -3.57 3.49 -27.46
C CYS A 89 -2.16 3.89 -27.02
N VAL A 90 -1.52 4.82 -27.73
CA VAL A 90 -0.17 5.30 -27.40
C VAL A 90 -0.09 6.81 -27.43
N LYS A 91 0.57 7.41 -26.44
CA LYS A 91 0.93 8.83 -26.39
C LYS A 91 2.26 9.02 -25.66
N GLY A 92 3.33 9.21 -26.43
CA GLY A 92 4.69 9.24 -25.86
C GLY A 92 4.99 7.93 -25.14
N ASP A 93 5.45 8.02 -23.89
CA ASP A 93 5.75 6.84 -23.04
C ASP A 93 4.51 6.24 -22.35
N LEU A 94 3.33 6.86 -22.50
CA LEU A 94 2.09 6.35 -21.95
C LEU A 94 1.39 5.47 -22.98
N LYS A 95 1.01 4.27 -22.56
CA LYS A 95 0.28 3.26 -23.35
C LYS A 95 -1.05 2.98 -22.67
N ALA A 96 -2.02 2.45 -23.40
CA ALA A 96 -3.29 2.07 -22.82
C ALA A 96 -4.04 1.02 -23.64
N ASP A 97 -4.82 0.21 -22.94
CA ASP A 97 -5.81 -0.67 -23.53
C ASP A 97 -7.19 -0.06 -23.36
N LEU A 98 -7.88 0.13 -24.49
CA LEU A 98 -9.28 0.52 -24.51
C LEU A 98 -10.11 -0.69 -24.95
N SER A 99 -11.00 -1.18 -24.10
CA SER A 99 -11.84 -2.34 -24.40
C SER A 99 -13.32 -2.06 -24.16
N LEU A 100 -14.17 -2.76 -24.91
CA LEU A 100 -15.62 -2.76 -24.77
C LEU A 100 -16.09 -4.19 -24.52
N THR A 101 -16.69 -4.44 -23.36
CA THR A 101 -17.22 -5.75 -22.96
C THR A 101 -18.66 -5.59 -22.50
N GLY A 102 -19.61 -6.00 -23.33
CA GLY A 102 -21.04 -5.86 -23.05
C GLY A 102 -21.41 -4.42 -22.69
N ARG A 103 -21.76 -4.22 -21.42
CA ARG A 103 -22.19 -2.93 -20.85
C ARG A 103 -21.08 -2.05 -20.26
N HIS A 104 -19.83 -2.46 -20.45
CA HIS A 104 -18.66 -1.86 -19.81
C HIS A 104 -17.61 -1.45 -20.84
N ILE A 105 -17.14 -0.21 -20.74
CA ILE A 105 -15.94 0.26 -21.43
C ILE A 105 -14.86 0.48 -20.38
N GLU A 106 -13.67 -0.04 -20.67
CA GLU A 106 -12.49 0.13 -19.84
C GLU A 106 -11.38 0.78 -20.64
N PHE A 107 -10.80 1.82 -20.09
CA PHE A 107 -9.59 2.45 -20.60
C PHE A 107 -8.51 2.39 -19.53
N GLU A 108 -7.61 1.41 -19.64
CA GLU A 108 -6.54 1.17 -18.67
C GLU A 108 -5.20 1.66 -19.23
N MET A 109 -4.57 2.61 -18.53
CA MET A 109 -3.29 3.21 -18.91
C MET A 109 -2.13 2.56 -18.16
N PHE A 110 -0.98 2.47 -18.81
CA PHE A 110 0.26 1.93 -18.26
C PHE A 110 1.47 2.60 -18.91
N GLN A 111 2.66 2.34 -18.36
CA GLN A 111 3.92 2.90 -18.84
C GLN A 111 5.06 1.92 -18.61
N SER A 112 6.10 2.04 -19.43
CA SER A 112 7.25 1.12 -19.46
C SER A 112 8.51 1.64 -18.77
N VAL A 113 8.45 2.84 -18.17
CA VAL A 113 9.62 3.57 -17.62
C VAL A 113 9.95 3.12 -16.20
N ASN A 114 8.94 3.00 -15.32
CA ASN A 114 9.12 2.63 -13.92
C ASN A 114 8.21 1.45 -13.54
N THR A 115 8.73 0.24 -13.62
CA THR A 115 7.96 -1.02 -13.48
C THR A 115 8.61 -1.93 -12.44
N PRO A 116 8.51 -1.57 -11.14
CA PRO A 116 9.34 -2.15 -10.09
C PRO A 116 9.06 -3.63 -9.81
N THR A 117 7.84 -4.12 -10.07
CA THR A 117 7.48 -5.51 -9.78
C THR A 117 7.28 -6.34 -11.04
N ARG A 118 6.84 -5.70 -12.13
CA ARG A 118 6.55 -6.35 -13.42
C ARG A 118 7.17 -5.57 -14.58
N PRO A 119 8.51 -5.66 -14.77
CA PRO A 119 9.16 -5.07 -15.94
C PRO A 119 8.84 -5.83 -17.23
N ASP A 120 8.37 -7.07 -17.12
CA ASP A 120 7.81 -7.83 -18.23
C ASP A 120 6.55 -7.17 -18.80
N HIS A 121 6.34 -7.35 -20.11
CA HIS A 121 5.21 -6.75 -20.82
C HIS A 121 5.09 -5.23 -20.65
N GLU A 122 6.22 -4.54 -20.49
CA GLU A 122 6.31 -3.08 -20.48
C GLU A 122 5.47 -2.41 -19.39
N GLY A 123 5.27 -3.09 -18.24
CA GLY A 123 4.48 -2.56 -17.12
C GLY A 123 2.98 -2.68 -17.28
N ARG A 124 2.49 -3.34 -18.35
CA ARG A 124 1.07 -3.57 -18.59
C ARG A 124 0.36 -4.27 -17.43
N TYR A 125 1.06 -5.17 -16.73
CA TYR A 125 0.54 -5.92 -15.60
C TYR A 125 1.08 -5.45 -14.24
N GLU A 126 1.68 -4.26 -14.19
CA GLU A 126 2.13 -3.67 -12.93
C GLU A 126 0.93 -3.39 -12.02
N SER A 127 1.14 -3.58 -10.72
CA SER A 127 0.16 -3.27 -9.68
C SER A 127 0.33 -1.82 -9.24
N ASN A 128 -0.76 -1.13 -8.87
CA ASN A 128 -0.72 0.30 -8.49
C ASN A 128 -0.01 1.15 -9.56
N LYS A 129 -0.44 0.98 -10.81
CA LYS A 129 0.15 1.62 -12.00
C LYS A 129 0.26 3.12 -11.81
N GLU A 130 -0.78 3.78 -11.29
CA GLU A 130 -0.78 5.23 -11.06
C GLU A 130 0.33 5.65 -10.10
N GLN A 131 0.56 4.88 -9.03
CA GLN A 131 1.61 5.17 -8.06
C GLN A 131 3.00 4.95 -8.64
N ALA A 132 3.16 3.93 -9.50
CA ALA A 132 4.41 3.64 -10.19
C ALA A 132 4.73 4.68 -11.29
N MET A 133 3.73 5.34 -11.87
CA MET A 133 3.97 6.32 -12.94
C MET A 133 4.86 7.48 -12.49
N PRO A 134 5.89 7.83 -13.28
CA PRO A 134 6.59 9.10 -13.14
C PRO A 134 5.63 10.30 -13.15
N TYR A 135 5.98 11.35 -12.41
CA TYR A 135 5.09 12.48 -12.12
C TYR A 135 4.41 13.09 -13.37
N LEU A 136 5.17 13.35 -14.44
CA LEU A 136 4.64 13.94 -15.67
C LEU A 136 3.70 12.99 -16.43
N LEU A 137 4.02 11.68 -16.47
CA LEU A 137 3.15 10.67 -17.08
C LEU A 137 1.85 10.52 -16.30
N ARG A 138 1.92 10.55 -14.98
CA ARG A 138 0.73 10.55 -14.11
C ARG A 138 -0.16 11.77 -14.34
N LEU A 139 0.43 12.95 -14.51
CA LEU A 139 -0.32 14.18 -14.84
C LEU A 139 -1.04 14.08 -16.18
N GLU A 140 -0.38 13.52 -17.19
CA GLU A 140 -0.97 13.36 -18.53
C GLU A 140 -2.06 12.28 -18.55
N MET A 141 -1.87 11.19 -17.81
CA MET A 141 -2.88 10.17 -17.54
C MET A 141 -4.13 10.81 -16.87
N GLU A 142 -3.92 11.58 -15.80
CA GLU A 142 -4.99 12.29 -15.08
C GLU A 142 -5.77 13.23 -16.00
N ARG A 143 -5.05 14.04 -16.77
CA ARG A 143 -5.62 14.97 -17.74
C ARG A 143 -6.46 14.23 -18.78
N THR A 144 -5.97 13.09 -19.27
CA THR A 144 -6.67 12.27 -20.27
C THR A 144 -8.00 11.75 -19.72
N ARG A 145 -7.99 11.10 -18.54
CA ARG A 145 -9.23 10.57 -17.93
C ARG A 145 -10.23 11.68 -17.59
N ARG A 146 -9.78 12.82 -17.06
CA ARG A 146 -10.65 13.99 -16.79
C ARG A 146 -11.30 14.53 -18.05
N ARG A 147 -10.55 14.69 -19.14
CA ARG A 147 -11.09 15.21 -20.41
C ARG A 147 -12.12 14.28 -21.03
N ILE A 148 -11.91 12.97 -20.95
CA ILE A 148 -12.90 11.98 -21.40
C ILE A 148 -14.16 12.07 -20.54
N ARG A 149 -14.03 12.06 -19.21
CA ARG A 149 -15.15 12.24 -18.27
C ARG A 149 -15.94 13.50 -18.58
N ASP A 150 -15.27 14.66 -18.62
CA ASP A 150 -15.92 15.96 -18.83
C ASP A 150 -16.65 15.98 -20.18
N TYR A 151 -16.04 15.42 -21.23
CA TYR A 151 -16.67 15.32 -22.54
C TYR A 151 -17.94 14.45 -22.50
N LEU A 152 -17.86 13.26 -21.91
CA LEU A 152 -18.99 12.33 -21.84
C LEU A 152 -20.14 12.90 -20.99
N CYS A 153 -19.86 13.46 -19.81
CA CYS A 153 -20.86 14.11 -18.96
C CYS A 153 -21.49 15.35 -19.61
N ASN A 154 -20.79 16.03 -20.52
CA ASN A 154 -21.35 17.17 -21.25
C ASN A 154 -22.24 16.74 -22.44
N VAL A 155 -21.92 15.61 -23.07
CA VAL A 155 -22.63 15.14 -24.29
C VAL A 155 -23.87 14.31 -23.95
N PHE A 156 -23.84 13.54 -22.86
CA PHE A 156 -24.92 12.65 -22.44
C PHE A 156 -25.64 13.20 -21.21
N THR A 157 -26.97 13.26 -21.26
CA THR A 157 -27.81 13.86 -20.21
C THR A 157 -27.81 13.08 -18.90
N GLY A 158 -27.73 11.75 -18.95
CA GLY A 158 -27.81 10.87 -17.79
C GLY A 158 -26.47 10.33 -17.28
N TYR A 159 -25.35 10.87 -17.77
CA TYR A 159 -24.02 10.42 -17.37
C TYR A 159 -23.57 11.06 -16.06
N THR A 160 -23.28 10.23 -15.07
CA THR A 160 -22.81 10.65 -13.75
C THR A 160 -21.36 10.22 -13.53
N PHE A 161 -20.61 11.00 -12.75
CA PHE A 161 -19.27 10.64 -12.32
C PHE A 161 -19.27 10.35 -10.82
N THR A 162 -18.81 9.16 -10.45
CA THR A 162 -18.56 8.82 -9.04
C THR A 162 -17.11 9.17 -8.73
N GLU A 163 -16.92 10.21 -7.91
CA GLU A 163 -15.59 10.49 -7.36
C GLU A 163 -15.11 9.27 -6.56
N PRO A 164 -13.88 8.77 -6.81
CA PRO A 164 -13.31 7.77 -5.93
C PRO A 164 -13.18 8.36 -4.53
N GLU A 165 -13.27 7.52 -3.50
CA GLU A 165 -12.97 7.95 -2.13
C GLU A 165 -11.61 8.65 -2.11
N ARG A 166 -11.58 9.87 -1.57
CA ARG A 166 -10.36 10.67 -1.54
C ARG A 166 -9.39 10.04 -0.55
N ASN A 167 -8.55 9.15 -1.06
CA ASN A 167 -7.43 8.62 -0.32
C ASN A 167 -6.37 9.69 -0.11
N ARG A 168 -5.54 9.54 0.93
CA ARG A 168 -4.40 10.42 1.13
C ARG A 168 -3.38 10.20 0.02
N GLY A 169 -3.07 11.24 -0.75
CA GLY A 169 -2.17 11.11 -1.89
C GLY A 169 -2.32 12.19 -2.94
N PHE A 170 -1.60 12.02 -4.04
CA PHE A 170 -1.72 12.90 -5.20
C PHE A 170 -3.15 12.82 -5.78
N ASN A 171 -3.77 13.97 -6.08
CA ASN A 171 -5.20 14.11 -6.44
C ASN A 171 -6.22 13.74 -5.36
N GLY A 172 -5.77 13.35 -4.16
CA GLY A 172 -6.63 13.11 -3.01
C GLY A 172 -6.52 14.22 -1.98
N VAL A 173 -6.61 13.85 -0.71
CA VAL A 173 -6.43 14.78 0.42
C VAL A 173 -4.97 14.83 0.87
N THR A 174 -4.54 16.00 1.34
CA THR A 174 -3.28 16.18 2.06
C THR A 174 -3.30 15.44 3.40
N ALA A 175 -2.13 15.24 3.99
CA ALA A 175 -2.03 14.62 5.31
C ALA A 175 -2.82 15.41 6.38
N LEU A 176 -2.84 16.74 6.31
CA LEU A 176 -3.56 17.59 7.25
C LEU A 176 -5.08 17.54 7.05
N GLU A 177 -5.55 17.62 5.80
CA GLU A 177 -6.98 17.46 5.49
C GLU A 177 -7.49 16.07 5.93
N TRP A 178 -6.66 15.03 5.75
CA TRP A 178 -6.98 13.69 6.21
C TRP A 178 -7.08 13.61 7.74
N ILE A 179 -6.13 14.22 8.47
CA ILE A 179 -6.17 14.30 9.95
C ILE A 179 -7.44 15.02 10.40
N GLN A 180 -7.76 16.16 9.77
CA GLN A 180 -8.93 16.96 10.12
C GLN A 180 -10.23 16.17 9.93
N ALA A 181 -10.40 15.53 8.77
CA ALA A 181 -11.56 14.67 8.50
C ALA A 181 -11.64 13.50 9.50
N HIS A 182 -10.50 12.90 9.87
CA HIS A 182 -10.43 11.86 10.88
C HIS A 182 -10.82 12.38 12.28
N TYR A 183 -10.42 13.60 12.65
CA TYR A 183 -10.85 14.23 13.89
C TYR A 183 -12.35 14.44 13.92
N GLU A 184 -12.93 15.04 12.88
CA GLU A 184 -14.37 15.33 12.81
C GLU A 184 -15.23 14.07 12.87
N ALA A 185 -14.74 12.95 12.34
CA ALA A 185 -15.41 11.65 12.42
C ALA A 185 -15.20 10.93 13.77
N SER A 186 -14.24 11.36 14.59
CA SER A 186 -13.89 10.69 15.84
C SER A 186 -14.84 11.04 16.98
N ARG A 187 -15.25 10.03 17.75
CA ARG A 187 -16.03 10.24 19.00
C ARG A 187 -15.28 11.04 20.08
N HIS A 188 -13.95 11.14 19.96
CA HIS A 188 -13.10 11.87 20.90
C HIS A 188 -12.89 13.33 20.50
N TYR A 189 -13.53 13.78 19.42
CA TYR A 189 -13.42 15.14 18.90
C TYR A 189 -13.92 16.19 19.89
N ASP A 190 -13.11 17.21 20.12
CA ASP A 190 -13.49 18.37 20.89
C ASP A 190 -13.56 19.61 19.99
N LYS A 191 -14.77 20.17 19.91
CA LYS A 191 -15.03 21.39 19.13
C LYS A 191 -14.25 22.61 19.62
N ALA A 192 -13.92 22.67 20.92
CA ALA A 192 -13.22 23.83 21.48
C ALA A 192 -11.76 23.91 21.03
N THR A 193 -11.10 22.75 20.91
CA THR A 193 -9.69 22.66 20.50
C THR A 193 -9.51 22.27 19.03
N GLY A 194 -10.59 21.89 18.34
CA GLY A 194 -10.56 21.43 16.95
C GLY A 194 -9.83 20.09 16.77
N ARG A 195 -9.67 19.32 17.84
CA ARG A 195 -8.90 18.06 17.86
C ARG A 195 -9.34 17.14 19.00
N PRO A 196 -8.82 15.91 19.10
CA PRO A 196 -9.14 15.02 20.21
C PRO A 196 -8.54 15.48 21.55
N ARG A 197 -9.21 15.16 22.66
CA ARG A 197 -8.71 15.36 24.03
C ARG A 197 -7.87 14.18 24.54
N GLY A 198 -7.10 14.38 25.61
CA GLY A 198 -6.30 13.36 26.26
C GLY A 198 -4.78 13.59 26.16
N ASP A 199 -4.34 14.63 25.45
CA ASP A 199 -2.93 15.06 25.41
C ASP A 199 -2.52 15.79 26.69
N GLU A 200 -3.45 16.06 27.60
CA GLU A 200 -3.20 16.51 28.96
C GLU A 200 -2.64 15.40 29.87
N VAL A 201 -2.91 14.13 29.56
CA VAL A 201 -2.43 12.99 30.36
C VAL A 201 -0.96 12.74 30.06
N GLU A 202 -0.13 12.70 31.11
CA GLU A 202 1.33 12.65 30.96
C GLU A 202 1.83 11.46 30.13
N TYR A 203 1.28 10.27 30.36
CA TYR A 203 1.62 9.06 29.63
C TYR A 203 1.40 9.20 28.11
N ASN A 204 0.39 9.97 27.70
CA ASN A 204 0.00 10.13 26.31
C ASN A 204 0.97 11.02 25.51
N HIS A 205 1.70 11.91 26.18
CA HIS A 205 2.61 12.86 25.53
C HIS A 205 4.08 12.69 25.94
N ARG A 206 4.41 11.66 26.72
CA ARG A 206 5.80 11.41 27.14
C ARG A 206 6.61 10.77 26.01
N SER A 207 7.64 11.47 25.55
CA SER A 207 8.53 11.06 24.47
C SER A 207 9.48 9.92 24.87
N ALA A 208 10.22 9.36 23.91
CA ALA A 208 11.31 8.41 24.16
C ALA A 208 12.36 8.95 25.14
N GLU A 209 12.55 10.28 25.14
CA GLU A 209 13.50 11.01 25.97
C GLU A 209 12.88 11.50 27.28
N ARG A 210 11.64 11.06 27.58
CA ARG A 210 10.81 11.53 28.70
C ARG A 210 10.47 13.02 28.66
N ALA A 211 10.68 13.67 27.53
CA ALA A 211 10.24 15.04 27.29
C ALA A 211 8.77 15.06 26.84
N ARG A 212 8.09 16.20 26.99
CA ARG A 212 6.71 16.36 26.52
C ARG A 212 6.67 16.61 25.01
N VAL A 213 5.90 15.81 24.29
CA VAL A 213 5.52 16.03 22.89
C VAL A 213 4.36 17.02 22.86
N VAL A 214 4.48 18.06 22.04
CA VAL A 214 3.44 19.09 21.87
C VAL A 214 2.80 18.96 20.49
N HIS A 215 1.49 19.17 20.42
CA HIS A 215 0.76 19.22 19.15
C HIS A 215 1.29 20.36 18.26
N GLY A 216 1.58 20.06 17.00
CA GLY A 216 2.24 20.95 16.04
C GLY A 216 3.76 20.99 16.17
N GLN A 217 4.38 20.25 17.09
CA GLN A 217 5.83 20.25 17.28
C GLN A 217 6.54 19.42 16.23
N ARG A 218 7.74 19.84 15.83
CA ARG A 218 8.67 19.00 15.08
C ARG A 218 9.21 17.87 15.94
N VAL A 219 9.09 16.65 15.45
CA VAL A 219 9.56 15.43 16.11
C VAL A 219 10.42 14.59 15.18
N TRP A 220 11.19 13.69 15.76
CA TRP A 220 11.96 12.68 15.05
C TRP A 220 11.50 11.30 15.50
N PHE A 221 11.57 10.31 14.61
CA PHE A 221 11.17 8.93 14.91
C PHE A 221 11.92 7.97 14.01
N ALA A 222 12.04 6.71 14.42
CA ALA A 222 12.63 5.68 13.58
C ALA A 222 11.56 5.05 12.67
N ASP A 223 11.86 4.89 11.37
CA ASP A 223 11.03 4.09 10.48
C ASP A 223 11.17 2.58 10.76
N TYR A 224 10.42 1.76 10.02
CA TYR A 224 10.48 0.30 10.13
C TYR A 224 11.87 -0.31 9.81
N LYS A 225 12.79 0.46 9.22
CA LYS A 225 14.19 0.05 8.97
C LYS A 225 15.14 0.58 10.05
N GLY A 226 14.62 1.27 11.07
CA GLY A 226 15.38 1.92 12.12
C GLY A 226 16.03 3.25 11.70
N ARG A 227 15.69 3.82 10.53
CA ARG A 227 16.26 5.09 10.08
C ARG A 227 15.48 6.25 10.67
N ILE A 228 16.18 7.29 11.13
CA ILE A 228 15.53 8.49 11.65
C ILE A 228 14.86 9.27 10.51
N GLN A 229 13.58 9.55 10.69
CA GLN A 229 12.80 10.50 9.92
C GLN A 229 12.39 11.67 10.81
N ALA A 230 11.98 12.77 10.19
CA ALA A 230 11.46 13.94 10.86
C ALA A 230 10.06 14.26 10.32
N GLY A 231 9.24 14.88 11.16
CA GLY A 231 7.92 15.35 10.78
C GLY A 231 7.32 16.25 11.84
N THR A 232 6.06 16.62 11.63
CA THR A 232 5.29 17.42 12.60
C THR A 232 4.25 16.54 13.28
N ALA A 233 4.26 16.52 14.61
CA ALA A 233 3.38 15.70 15.43
C ALA A 233 2.02 16.38 15.65
N TYR A 234 0.95 15.64 15.49
CA TYR A 234 -0.43 16.02 15.78
C TYR A 234 -1.04 14.93 16.66
N TYR A 235 -1.54 15.32 17.82
CA TYR A 235 -2.12 14.37 18.78
C TYR A 235 -3.29 13.58 18.15
N ASN A 236 -3.30 12.26 18.30
CA ASN A 236 -4.39 11.42 17.83
C ASN A 236 -5.26 10.96 18.99
N ILE A 237 -4.87 9.87 19.66
CA ILE A 237 -5.62 9.28 20.77
C ILE A 237 -4.68 8.49 21.67
N ASN A 238 -4.90 8.54 22.98
CA ASN A 238 -4.03 7.89 23.97
C ASN A 238 -2.57 8.30 23.73
N ASN A 239 -1.65 7.34 23.75
CA ASN A 239 -0.25 7.56 23.43
C ASN A 239 0.04 7.62 21.92
N MET A 240 -0.95 7.64 21.04
CA MET A 240 -0.73 7.65 19.59
C MET A 240 -0.75 9.07 19.03
N TRP A 241 0.18 9.35 18.12
CA TRP A 241 0.37 10.64 17.48
C TRP A 241 0.47 10.47 15.96
N TRP A 242 -0.26 11.31 15.24
CA TRP A 242 -0.07 11.50 13.82
C TRP A 242 1.24 12.27 13.58
N VAL A 243 2.10 11.77 12.71
CA VAL A 243 3.32 12.48 12.29
C VAL A 243 3.27 12.73 10.79
N VAL A 244 3.18 14.00 10.41
CA VAL A 244 3.18 14.45 9.02
C VAL A 244 4.62 14.60 8.55
N THR A 245 5.05 13.79 7.57
CA THR A 245 6.43 13.80 7.05
C THR A 245 6.58 14.63 5.77
N ASP A 246 5.52 14.73 4.97
CA ASP A 246 5.45 15.56 3.77
C ASP A 246 3.97 15.92 3.47
N LYS A 247 3.67 16.55 2.32
CA LYS A 247 2.31 16.97 1.94
C LYS A 247 1.27 15.85 2.04
N PHE A 248 1.66 14.60 1.76
CA PHE A 248 0.79 13.41 1.74
C PHE A 248 1.27 12.31 2.71
N GLY A 249 2.48 12.42 3.24
CA GLY A 249 3.09 11.46 4.14
C GLY A 249 2.57 11.61 5.56
N LEU A 250 2.01 10.53 6.09
CA LEU A 250 1.47 10.46 7.44
C LEU A 250 1.84 9.12 8.08
N ARG A 251 2.23 9.16 9.35
CA ARG A 251 2.49 7.98 10.19
C ARG A 251 1.69 8.08 11.48
N ASN A 252 1.30 6.95 12.06
CA ASN A 252 0.75 6.87 13.41
C ASN A 252 1.82 6.27 14.31
N ILE A 253 2.37 7.05 15.23
CA ILE A 253 3.55 6.68 16.04
C ILE A 253 3.21 6.87 17.52
N ALA A 254 3.64 5.95 18.37
CA ALA A 254 3.45 6.09 19.81
C ALA A 254 4.36 7.20 20.37
N SER A 255 3.90 7.94 21.38
CA SER A 255 4.61 9.04 22.01
C SER A 255 6.00 8.63 22.47
N PHE A 256 6.13 7.46 23.10
CA PHE A 256 7.38 6.89 23.58
C PHE A 256 8.36 6.46 22.48
N GLU A 257 7.97 6.51 21.20
CA GLU A 257 8.85 6.30 20.03
C GLU A 257 9.27 7.61 19.37
N LEU A 258 8.70 8.74 19.80
CA LEU A 258 9.04 10.07 19.32
C LEU A 258 10.22 10.66 20.11
N PHE A 259 11.09 11.37 19.40
CA PHE A 259 12.14 12.20 19.97
C PHE A 259 11.76 13.66 19.79
N THR A 260 11.92 14.45 20.85
CA THR A 260 11.63 15.90 20.84
C THR A 260 12.80 16.72 20.33
N LYS A 261 13.99 16.11 20.31
CA LYS A 261 15.22 16.66 19.76
C LYS A 261 15.74 15.76 18.66
N CYS A 262 16.49 16.35 17.74
CA CYS A 262 17.17 15.58 16.70
C CYS A 262 18.21 14.66 17.35
N PRO A 263 18.14 13.34 17.14
CA PRO A 263 19.13 12.44 17.72
C PRO A 263 20.52 12.67 17.12
N ASP A 264 21.57 12.59 17.95
CA ASP A 264 22.95 12.96 17.58
C ASP A 264 23.50 12.22 16.35
N ASN A 265 23.18 10.93 16.23
CA ASN A 265 23.63 10.10 15.12
C ASN A 265 22.44 9.55 14.30
N LEU A 266 22.22 10.18 13.14
CA LEU A 266 21.19 9.81 12.17
C LEU A 266 21.57 8.60 11.30
N ARG A 267 22.88 8.28 11.21
CA ARG A 267 23.37 7.13 10.41
C ARG A 267 23.21 5.80 11.13
N VAL A 268 23.17 5.83 12.47
CA VAL A 268 22.94 4.64 13.29
C VAL A 268 21.48 4.19 13.14
N LYS A 269 21.30 2.97 12.63
CA LYS A 269 19.99 2.34 12.55
C LYS A 269 19.55 1.87 13.95
N ARG A 270 18.36 2.29 14.36
CA ARG A 270 17.70 1.90 15.61
C ARG A 270 16.80 0.69 15.39
N ASN A 271 17.39 -0.42 14.92
CA ASN A 271 16.68 -1.67 14.62
C ASN A 271 17.25 -2.87 15.39
N GLY A 272 17.76 -2.64 16.62
CA GLY A 272 18.43 -3.66 17.42
C GLY A 272 17.58 -4.91 17.65
N ARG A 273 16.28 -4.73 17.94
CA ARG A 273 15.32 -5.83 18.12
C ARG A 273 15.18 -6.69 16.86
N ASP A 274 14.95 -6.06 15.71
CA ASP A 274 14.77 -6.78 14.43
C ASP A 274 16.06 -7.45 13.96
N ARG A 275 17.20 -6.76 14.15
CA ARG A 275 18.53 -7.33 13.86
C ARG A 275 18.76 -8.58 14.70
N ARG A 276 18.47 -8.53 16.01
CA ARG A 276 18.58 -9.69 16.89
C ARG A 276 17.67 -10.83 16.45
N LYS A 277 16.38 -10.55 16.24
CA LYS A 277 15.39 -11.54 15.79
C LYS A 277 15.85 -12.24 14.50
N ARG A 278 16.38 -11.48 13.54
CA ARG A 278 16.90 -12.04 12.29
C ARG A 278 18.13 -12.92 12.52
N LEU A 279 19.10 -12.46 13.31
CA LEU A 279 20.31 -13.23 13.60
C LEU A 279 19.99 -14.53 14.35
N GLU A 280 19.03 -14.50 15.30
CA GLU A 280 18.56 -15.72 15.98
C GLU A 280 17.85 -16.69 15.04
N ALA A 281 17.06 -16.19 14.09
CA ALA A 281 16.44 -17.01 13.06
C ALA A 281 17.49 -17.64 12.13
N GLU A 282 18.50 -16.87 11.68
CA GLU A 282 19.61 -17.39 10.88
C GLU A 282 20.44 -18.42 11.65
N LEU A 283 20.61 -18.24 12.97
CA LEU A 283 21.26 -19.22 13.85
C LEU A 283 20.46 -20.52 13.88
N ALA A 284 19.14 -20.45 14.08
CA ALA A 284 18.27 -21.63 14.07
C ALA A 284 18.30 -22.37 12.73
N THR A 285 18.28 -21.63 11.61
CA THR A 285 18.42 -22.21 10.27
C THR A 285 19.78 -22.88 10.09
N ALA A 286 20.87 -22.26 10.51
CA ALA A 286 22.21 -22.85 10.41
C ALA A 286 22.31 -24.17 11.19
N VAL A 287 21.71 -24.23 12.38
CA VAL A 287 21.62 -25.46 13.17
C VAL A 287 20.77 -26.52 12.46
N SER A 288 19.60 -26.15 11.91
CA SER A 288 18.71 -27.11 11.24
C SER A 288 19.31 -27.67 9.94
N THR A 289 20.18 -26.91 9.26
CA THR A 289 20.92 -27.37 8.08
C THR A 289 22.28 -27.98 8.42
N MET A 290 22.59 -28.23 9.70
CA MET A 290 23.87 -28.78 10.18
C MET A 290 25.11 -27.95 9.78
N ASN A 291 24.97 -26.64 9.56
CA ASN A 291 26.09 -25.74 9.30
C ASN A 291 26.61 -25.13 10.61
N PHE A 292 27.38 -25.93 11.34
CA PHE A 292 27.82 -25.58 12.70
C PHE A 292 28.85 -24.43 12.74
N GLU A 293 29.68 -24.26 11.72
CA GLU A 293 30.63 -23.14 11.64
C GLU A 293 29.90 -21.78 11.59
N ARG A 294 28.86 -21.69 10.74
CA ARG A 294 28.00 -20.50 10.66
C ARG A 294 27.25 -20.29 11.97
N ALA A 295 26.73 -21.36 12.57
CA ALA A 295 26.03 -21.27 13.85
C ALA A 295 26.94 -20.75 14.98
N CYS A 296 28.19 -21.22 15.07
CA CYS A 296 29.17 -20.71 16.03
C CYS A 296 29.43 -19.22 15.83
N THR A 297 29.66 -18.78 14.59
CA THR A 297 29.89 -17.37 14.27
C THR A 297 28.71 -16.49 14.68
N LEU A 298 27.48 -16.91 14.36
CA LEU A 298 26.26 -16.16 14.70
C LEU A 298 26.01 -16.11 16.20
N ARG A 299 26.26 -17.21 16.92
CA ARG A 299 26.19 -17.25 18.39
C ARG A 299 27.15 -16.23 19.00
N ASP A 300 28.39 -16.19 18.54
CA ASP A 300 29.42 -15.32 19.12
C ASP A 300 29.11 -13.83 18.85
N ILE A 301 28.52 -13.52 17.69
CA ILE A 301 27.99 -12.17 17.38
C ILE A 301 26.81 -11.79 18.30
N LEU A 302 25.93 -12.74 18.60
CA LEU A 302 24.69 -12.49 19.36
C LEU A 302 24.92 -12.39 20.87
N PHE A 303 25.73 -13.28 21.42
CA PHE A 303 25.73 -13.55 22.86
C PHE A 303 27.07 -13.32 23.55
N GLN A 304 28.10 -12.85 22.82
CA GLN A 304 29.49 -12.83 23.28
C GLN A 304 29.99 -14.24 23.67
N LYS A 305 31.29 -14.48 23.55
CA LYS A 305 31.84 -15.81 23.86
C LYS A 305 31.67 -16.08 25.37
N GLU A 306 31.28 -17.30 25.72
CA GLU A 306 31.21 -17.80 27.11
C GLU A 306 30.09 -17.24 28.02
N MET A 307 29.15 -16.44 27.51
CA MET A 307 27.99 -16.07 28.34
C MET A 307 27.02 -17.24 28.53
N PRO A 308 26.53 -17.49 29.77
CA PRO A 308 25.49 -18.48 30.02
C PRO A 308 24.17 -18.03 29.37
N LEU A 309 23.51 -18.96 28.69
CA LEU A 309 22.25 -18.73 28.00
C LEU A 309 21.10 -19.46 28.68
N PHE A 310 19.92 -18.88 28.58
CA PHE A 310 18.71 -19.35 29.21
C PHE A 310 17.56 -19.39 28.22
N HIS A 311 16.62 -20.29 28.46
CA HIS A 311 15.27 -20.24 27.95
C HIS A 311 14.33 -19.69 29.02
N VAL A 312 13.22 -19.08 28.59
CA VAL A 312 12.12 -18.74 29.50
C VAL A 312 10.90 -19.55 29.09
N TRP A 313 10.37 -20.33 30.02
CA TRP A 313 9.19 -21.17 29.85
C TRP A 313 7.99 -20.55 30.57
N HIS A 314 6.84 -20.55 29.92
CA HIS A 314 5.59 -20.03 30.45
C HIS A 314 4.68 -21.19 30.85
N ASP A 315 4.39 -21.32 32.15
CA ASP A 315 3.69 -22.47 32.72
C ASP A 315 2.26 -22.61 32.19
N GLU A 316 1.49 -21.53 32.17
CA GLU A 316 0.07 -21.58 31.75
C GLU A 316 -0.12 -21.84 30.25
N HIS A 317 0.90 -21.50 29.45
CA HIS A 317 0.86 -21.70 28.00
C HIS A 317 1.59 -22.99 27.59
N GLU A 318 2.31 -23.63 28.51
CA GLU A 318 3.15 -24.80 28.27
C GLU A 318 4.08 -24.62 27.06
N MET A 319 4.72 -23.45 26.98
CA MET A 319 5.55 -23.06 25.84
C MET A 319 6.75 -22.20 26.27
N TYR A 320 7.81 -22.23 25.47
CA TYR A 320 8.94 -21.31 25.56
C TYR A 320 8.62 -19.94 24.95
N HIS A 321 9.19 -18.89 25.52
CA HIS A 321 9.23 -17.57 24.90
C HIS A 321 10.16 -17.56 23.68
N CYS A 322 9.70 -16.92 22.60
CA CYS A 322 10.50 -16.66 21.41
C CYS A 322 11.42 -15.43 21.59
N ALA A 323 12.32 -15.20 20.63
CA ALA A 323 13.29 -14.10 20.63
C ALA A 323 12.67 -12.74 21.02
N GLY A 324 13.27 -12.08 22.02
CA GLY A 324 12.79 -10.80 22.54
C GLY A 324 11.47 -10.87 23.31
N PHE A 325 11.18 -12.01 23.95
CA PHE A 325 9.98 -12.25 24.77
C PHE A 325 8.66 -12.05 24.02
N CYS A 326 8.64 -12.38 22.72
CA CYS A 326 7.50 -12.09 21.86
C CYS A 326 7.06 -13.34 21.09
N GLY A 327 5.92 -13.89 21.51
CA GLY A 327 5.36 -15.13 20.99
C GLY A 327 5.88 -16.36 21.73
N TYR A 328 5.25 -17.50 21.42
CA TYR A 328 5.49 -18.76 22.11
C TYR A 328 5.83 -19.88 21.12
N THR A 329 6.63 -20.85 21.56
CA THR A 329 6.96 -22.07 20.80
C THR A 329 7.07 -23.26 21.74
N ARG A 330 6.63 -24.44 21.29
CA ARG A 330 6.88 -25.71 22.00
C ARG A 330 8.27 -26.28 21.72
N ASP A 331 8.90 -25.84 20.63
CA ASP A 331 10.18 -26.32 20.16
C ASP A 331 11.33 -25.51 20.81
N SER A 332 12.10 -26.16 21.68
CA SER A 332 13.24 -25.54 22.39
C SER A 332 14.35 -25.10 21.44
N SER A 333 14.52 -25.75 20.28
CA SER A 333 15.54 -25.36 19.30
C SER A 333 15.24 -23.99 18.69
N LYS A 334 13.94 -23.68 18.53
CA LYS A 334 13.40 -22.42 18.01
C LYS A 334 13.10 -21.38 19.10
N ALA A 335 13.21 -21.76 20.36
CA ALA A 335 13.01 -20.85 21.47
C ALA A 335 14.07 -19.75 21.50
N GLY A 336 13.65 -18.59 22.02
CA GLY A 336 14.53 -17.46 22.25
C GLY A 336 15.65 -17.85 23.21
N LYS A 337 16.84 -17.30 22.96
CA LYS A 337 18.02 -17.51 23.79
C LYS A 337 18.33 -16.17 24.48
N PHE A 338 18.38 -16.21 25.80
CA PHE A 338 18.45 -15.02 26.64
C PHE A 338 19.69 -15.03 27.52
N THR A 339 20.28 -13.87 27.75
CA THR A 339 21.36 -13.71 28.73
C THR A 339 20.78 -13.62 30.15
N ALA A 340 21.62 -13.81 31.18
CA ALA A 340 21.21 -13.67 32.57
C ALA A 340 20.58 -12.28 32.86
N ASP A 341 21.15 -11.23 32.26
CA ASP A 341 20.67 -9.86 32.44
C ASP A 341 19.27 -9.65 31.85
N GLU A 342 18.97 -10.29 30.72
CA GLU A 342 17.66 -10.20 30.06
C GLU A 342 16.57 -10.96 30.82
N CYS A 343 16.94 -12.05 31.49
CA CYS A 343 16.05 -12.84 32.31
C CYS A 343 15.78 -12.21 33.69
N LYS A 344 16.42 -11.09 34.05
CA LYS A 344 16.16 -10.39 35.32
C LYS A 344 14.68 -9.98 35.38
N GLY A 345 13.99 -10.44 36.42
CA GLY A 345 12.55 -10.20 36.62
C GLY A 345 11.61 -11.14 35.86
N TRP A 346 12.14 -12.09 35.07
CA TRP A 346 11.33 -13.11 34.39
C TRP A 346 11.21 -14.43 35.14
N ASN A 347 12.01 -14.64 36.19
CA ASN A 347 11.91 -15.83 37.04
C ASN A 347 10.83 -15.66 38.12
N SER A 348 9.58 -15.48 37.68
CA SER A 348 8.41 -15.32 38.53
C SER A 348 7.18 -15.88 37.83
N LYS A 349 6.28 -16.54 38.56
CA LYS A 349 5.05 -17.11 38.00
C LYS A 349 4.31 -16.08 37.11
N PRO A 350 3.83 -16.49 35.92
CA PRO A 350 3.80 -17.86 35.38
C PRO A 350 5.08 -18.31 34.66
N ASN A 351 6.15 -17.52 34.69
CA ASN A 351 7.38 -17.79 33.95
C ASN A 351 8.44 -18.49 34.82
N ARG A 352 9.20 -19.40 34.22
CA ARG A 352 10.40 -20.03 34.79
C ARG A 352 11.59 -19.86 33.86
N VAL A 353 12.74 -19.52 34.41
CA VAL A 353 14.00 -19.40 33.64
C VAL A 353 14.76 -20.72 33.72
N ILE A 354 15.06 -21.31 32.57
CA ILE A 354 15.70 -22.63 32.44
C ILE A 354 17.08 -22.44 31.79
N PRO A 355 18.17 -22.89 32.43
CA PRO A 355 19.50 -22.83 31.81
C PRO A 355 19.56 -23.71 30.56
N ILE A 356 20.21 -23.20 29.50
CA ILE A 356 20.54 -24.01 28.33
C ILE A 356 21.83 -24.75 28.70
N ASN A 357 21.72 -26.05 29.00
CA ASN A 357 22.83 -26.86 29.48
C ASN A 357 24.08 -26.71 28.58
N ASN A 358 25.14 -26.12 29.15
CA ASN A 358 26.51 -26.16 28.64
C ASN A 358 27.30 -27.38 29.17
N GLU A 359 26.62 -28.35 29.81
CA GLU A 359 27.26 -29.45 30.56
C GLU A 359 28.05 -30.46 29.70
N ALA A 360 28.06 -30.34 28.38
CA ALA A 360 28.89 -31.17 27.51
C ALA A 360 30.38 -30.73 27.42
N ARG A 361 30.80 -29.65 28.09
CA ARG A 361 32.18 -29.12 27.96
C ARG A 361 33.19 -29.57 29.02
N ASN A 362 32.77 -30.26 30.09
CA ASN A 362 33.67 -30.73 31.15
C ASN A 362 33.96 -32.24 31.12
N ALA A 363 33.69 -32.91 29.99
CA ALA A 363 34.11 -34.29 29.75
C ALA A 363 34.98 -34.33 28.48
N ALA A 364 36.19 -33.79 28.58
CA ALA A 364 37.29 -33.99 27.65
C ALA A 364 38.54 -34.37 28.44
#